data_AF-A0A1V6EAG3-F1
#
_entry.id   AF-A0A1V6EAG3-F1
#
_cell.length_a   1.000
_cell.length_b   1.000
_cell.length_c   1.000
_cell.angle_alpha   90.00
_cell.angle_beta   90.00
_cell.angle_gamma   90.00
#
_symmetry.space_group_name_H-M   'P 1'
#
loop_
_entity.id
_entity.type
_entity.pdbx_description
1 polymer ?
#
loop_
_entity_poly.entity_id
_entity_poly.type
_entity_poly.pdbx_seq_one_letter_code
_entity_poly.pdbx_strand_id
1 'polypeptide(L)' 'MSVQPPRGSGTIRTIRIGATELIDFQPCGGTHVANTSEIGAVVVTKIEKKSATTRRVVLGFAT' A
#
# COMPACT_ATOMS: atom_id res chain seq x y z
N MET A 1 0.01 -4.83 -10.00
CA MET A 1 -0.64 -6.10 -9.65
C MET A 1 -1.60 -5.82 -8.50
N SER A 2 -2.90 -5.69 -8.77
CA SER A 2 -3.91 -5.63 -7.71
C SER A 2 -4.23 -7.07 -7.33
N VAL A 3 -3.96 -7.44 -6.08
CA VAL A 3 -4.23 -8.79 -5.60
C VAL A 3 -5.73 -8.87 -5.33
N GLN A 4 -6.42 -9.67 -6.14
CA GLN A 4 -7.86 -9.83 -6.02
C GLN A 4 -8.21 -10.47 -4.67
N PRO A 5 -9.13 -9.87 -3.88
CA PRO A 5 -9.55 -10.45 -2.61
C PRO A 5 -10.11 -11.88 -2.78
N PRO A 6 -9.79 -12.82 -1.88
CA PRO A 6 -10.32 -14.19 -1.94
C PRO A 6 -11.85 -14.20 -1.94
N ARG A 7 -12.49 -14.82 -2.95
CA ARG A 7 -13.95 -14.79 -3.10
C ARG A 7 -14.72 -15.84 -2.27
N GLY A 8 -14.01 -16.69 -1.50
CA GLY A 8 -14.59 -17.88 -0.85
C GLY A 8 -14.72 -17.85 0.67
N SER A 9 -14.35 -16.75 1.34
CA SER A 9 -14.27 -16.64 2.80
C SER A 9 -15.09 -15.45 3.31
N GLY A 10 -16.42 -15.54 3.22
CA GLY A 10 -17.32 -14.55 3.82
C GLY A 10 -17.06 -13.10 3.38
N THR A 11 -17.27 -12.13 4.30
CA THR A 11 -17.03 -10.71 4.05
C THR A 11 -15.57 -10.36 4.37
N ILE A 12 -14.83 -9.81 3.39
CA ILE A 12 -13.44 -9.40 3.55
C ILE A 12 -13.36 -7.87 3.61
N ARG A 13 -12.72 -7.34 4.65
CA ARG A 13 -12.42 -5.91 4.74
C ARG A 13 -11.38 -5.54 3.69
N THR A 14 -11.72 -4.55 2.87
CA THR A 14 -10.85 -4.02 1.83
C THR A 14 -10.61 -2.52 2.06
N ILE A 15 -9.47 -2.05 1.57
CA ILE A 15 -9.07 -0.65 1.58
C ILE A 15 -8.93 -0.20 0.14
N ARG A 16 -9.59 0.91 -0.18
CA ARG A 16 -9.54 1.56 -1.49
C ARG A 16 -8.77 2.86 -1.36
N ILE A 17 -7.76 3.05 -2.20
CA ILE A 17 -6.99 4.28 -2.28
C ILE A 17 -7.27 4.94 -3.64
N GLY A 18 -7.61 6.23 -3.60
CA GLY A 18 -7.99 7.02 -4.77
C GLY A 18 -9.50 7.29 -4.86
N ALA A 19 -9.86 8.58 -4.92
CA ALA A 19 -11.24 9.05 -4.90
C ALA A 19 -11.88 9.05 -6.31
N THR A 20 -11.26 9.77 -7.26
CA THR A 20 -11.74 9.85 -8.65
C THR A 20 -11.25 8.68 -9.49
N GLU A 21 -9.95 8.40 -9.43
CA GLU A 21 -9.33 7.25 -10.08
C GLU A 21 -8.88 6.23 -9.04
N LEU A 22 -9.05 4.94 -9.34
CA LEU A 22 -8.62 3.88 -8.45
C LEU A 22 -7.09 3.73 -8.55
N ILE A 23 -6.39 4.00 -7.45
CA ILE A 23 -4.92 3.86 -7.35
C ILE A 23 -4.57 2.45 -6.86
N ASP A 24 -5.21 2.01 -5.77
CA ASP A 24 -4.96 0.69 -5.18
C ASP A 24 -6.21 0.13 -4.50
N PHE A 25 -6.29 -1.20 -4.47
CA PHE A 25 -7.39 -1.93 -3.85
C PHE A 25 -6.86 -3.23 -3.26
N GLN A 26 -6.90 -3.33 -1.93
CA GLN A 26 -6.31 -4.45 -1.22
C GLN A 26 -7.15 -4.93 -0.03
N PRO A 27 -7.12 -6.24 0.28
CA PRO A 27 -7.61 -6.75 1.54
C PRO A 27 -6.63 -6.38 2.66
N CYS A 28 -7.05 -5.54 3.62
CA CYS A 28 -6.19 -5.13 4.73
C CYS A 28 -7.00 -4.95 6.03
N GLY A 29 -6.45 -5.45 7.13
CA GLY A 29 -7.03 -5.38 8.48
C GLY A 29 -6.47 -4.27 9.36
N GLY A 30 -5.52 -3.45 8.89
CA GLY A 30 -4.84 -2.43 9.68
C GLY A 30 -5.68 -1.17 9.97
N THR A 31 -5.12 -0.27 10.78
CA THR A 31 -5.66 1.09 10.99
C THR A 31 -5.06 2.02 9.94
N HIS A 32 -5.91 2.74 9.22
CA HIS A 32 -5.50 3.65 8.15
C HIS A 32 -5.92 5.08 8.48
N VAL A 33 -5.17 6.05 7.95
CA VAL A 33 -5.60 7.45 7.83
C VAL A 33 -6.79 7.57 6.89
N ALA A 34 -7.57 8.65 7.00
CA ALA A 34 -8.72 8.86 6.13
C ALA A 34 -8.29 9.36 4.73
N ASN A 35 -7.19 10.11 4.64
CA ASN A 35 -6.69 10.71 3.41
C ASN A 35 -5.16 10.53 3.27
N THR A 36 -4.68 10.39 2.03
CA THR A 36 -3.24 10.26 1.76
C THR A 36 -2.43 11.49 2.15
N SER A 37 -3.05 12.67 2.20
CA SER A 37 -2.41 13.91 2.65
C SER A 37 -2.00 13.87 4.13
N GLU A 38 -2.65 13.05 4.96
CA GLU A 38 -2.32 12.87 6.38
C GLU A 38 -0.98 12.14 6.58
N ILE A 39 -0.51 11.40 5.57
CA ILE A 39 0.79 10.70 5.61
C ILE A 39 1.96 11.69 5.50
N GLY A 40 1.75 12.83 4.80
CA GLY A 40 2.80 13.78 4.49
C GLY A 40 3.77 13.29 3.41
N ALA A 41 4.91 13.98 3.28
CA ALA A 41 5.92 13.62 2.29
C ALA A 41 6.69 12.35 2.71
N VAL A 42 6.96 11.47 1.75
CA VAL A 42 7.65 10.20 1.94
C VAL A 42 8.90 10.17 1.05
N VAL A 43 10.02 9.72 1.61
CA VAL A 43 11.31 9.61 0.92
C VAL A 43 11.82 8.18 0.91
N VAL A 44 12.49 7.78 -0.16
CA VAL A 44 13.22 6.51 -0.22
C VAL A 44 14.56 6.69 0.48
N THR A 45 14.74 6.02 1.62
CA THR A 45 15.97 6.14 2.42
C THR A 45 17.02 5.11 2.01
N LYS A 46 16.59 3.96 1.47
CA LYS A 46 17.49 2.90 1.01
C LYS A 46 16.80 2.02 -0.03
N ILE A 47 17.57 1.56 -1.02
CA ILE A 47 17.14 0.49 -1.93
C ILE A 47 18.16 -0.65 -1.84
N GLU A 48 17.70 -1.86 -1.54
CA GLU A 48 18.54 -3.05 -1.42
C GLU A 48 18.15 -4.10 -2.46
N LYS A 49 19.15 -4.76 -3.07
CA LYS A 49 18.90 -5.94 -3.90
C LYS A 49 18.57 -7.14 -3.01
N LYS A 50 17.45 -7.82 -3.28
CA LYS A 50 17.09 -9.09 -2.61
C LYS A 50 17.25 -10.30 -3.52
N SER A 51 17.01 -10.14 -4.82
CA SER A 51 17.22 -11.20 -5.82
C SER A 51 17.58 -10.59 -7.18
N ALA A 52 17.64 -11.40 -8.23
CA ALA A 52 17.81 -10.89 -9.60
C ALA A 52 16.77 -9.81 -9.94
N THR A 53 15.50 -10.09 -9.68
CA THR A 53 14.35 -9.25 -10.08
C THR A 53 13.70 -8.47 -8.93
N THR A 54 13.97 -8.83 -7.67
CA THR A 54 13.36 -8.17 -6.50
C THR A 54 14.30 -7.14 -5.86
N ARG A 55 13.73 -6.01 -5.47
CA ARG A 55 14.38 -4.98 -4.63
C ARG A 55 13.54 -4.75 -3.38
N ARG A 56 14.19 -4.42 -2.26
CA ARG A 56 13.53 -3.91 -1.05
C ARG A 56 13.74 -2.40 -1.02
N VAL A 57 12.64 -1.66 -0.98
CA VAL A 57 12.63 -0.21 -0.86
C VAL A 57 12.30 0.12 0.60
N VAL A 58 13.16 0.86 1.28
CA VAL A 58 12.93 1.37 2.62
C VAL A 58 12.46 2.81 2.51
N LEU A 59 11.31 3.10 3.10
CA LEU A 59 10.69 4.42 3.10
C LEU A 59 10.86 5.07 4.47
N GLY A 60 11.00 6.39 4.48
CA GLY A 60 10.91 7.23 5.68
C GLY A 60 9.96 8.39 5.43
N PHE A 61 9.50 9.02 6.51
CA PHE A 61 8.79 10.29 6.42
C PHE A 61 9.81 11.41 6.21
N ALA A 62 9.51 12.33 5.31
CA ALA A 62 10.29 13.55 5.16
C ALA A 62 9.90 14.49 6.30
N THR A 63 10.55 14.30 7.45
CA THR A 63 10.53 15.25 8.57
C THR A 63 11.43 16.43 8.26
#